data_AF-A0A926TLF4-F1
#
_entry.id   AF-A0A926TLF4-F1
#
_cell.length_a   1.000
_cell.length_b   1.000
_cell.length_c   1.000
_cell.angle_alpha   90.00
_cell.angle_beta   90.00
_cell.angle_gamma   90.00
#
_symmetry.space_group_name_H-M   'P 1'
#
loop_
_entity.id
_entity.type
_entity.pdbx_description
1 polymer ?
#
loop_
_entity_poly.entity_id
_entity_poly.type
_entity_poly.pdbx_seq_one_letter_code
_entity_poly.pdbx_strand_id
1 'polypeptide(L)'
;MPQYANGHVCAIKFKGEVLQAFKQQLFGDRLVVSLIQYNADELKRLDKAREYGGNHPNMVTRFPPVERRLGRADTERIASTVAGEPYERSACLISPVWGVGRQPGRNAPASLGRY
;
A
#
# COMPACT_ATOMS: atom_id res chain seq x y z
N MET A 1 2.26 -1.09 2.86
CA MET A 1 1.20 -0.07 3.05
C MET A 1 0.11 -0.19 1.97
N PRO A 2 -1.12 -0.61 2.30
CA PRO A 2 -2.20 -0.76 1.32
C PRO A 2 -2.95 0.57 1.20
N GLN A 3 -2.50 1.45 0.31
CA GLN A 3 -2.94 2.86 0.29
C GLN A 3 -4.26 3.10 -0.46
N TYR A 4 -4.79 2.09 -1.15
CA TYR A 4 -6.21 1.96 -1.48
C TYR A 4 -6.60 0.49 -1.32
N ALA A 5 -7.85 0.24 -0.91
CA ALA A 5 -8.40 -1.10 -0.92
C ALA A 5 -8.29 -1.64 -2.36
N ASN A 6 -7.59 -2.77 -2.56
CA ASN A 6 -7.30 -3.29 -3.89
C ASN A 6 -8.54 -3.92 -4.59
N GLY A 7 -9.75 -3.48 -4.21
CA GLY A 7 -11.05 -3.98 -4.63
C GLY A 7 -11.60 -5.17 -3.82
N HIS A 8 -10.81 -5.76 -2.92
CA HIS A 8 -11.28 -6.87 -2.08
C HIS A 8 -12.09 -6.38 -0.89
N VAL A 9 -13.19 -7.08 -0.57
CA VAL A 9 -14.12 -6.75 0.53
C VAL A 9 -13.40 -6.51 1.86
N CYS A 10 -12.45 -7.38 2.24
CA CYS A 10 -11.69 -7.19 3.47
C CYS A 10 -10.81 -5.93 3.45
N ALA A 11 -10.24 -5.58 2.30
CA ALA A 11 -9.43 -4.38 2.17
C ALA A 11 -10.30 -3.11 2.20
N ILE A 12 -11.51 -3.16 1.65
CA ILE A 12 -12.47 -2.05 1.68
C ILE A 12 -12.91 -1.82 3.13
N LYS A 13 -13.44 -2.86 3.78
CA LYS A 13 -13.99 -2.77 5.14
C LYS A 13 -12.93 -2.40 6.20
N PHE A 14 -11.79 -3.09 6.21
CA PHE A 14 -10.81 -2.95 7.28
C PHE A 14 -9.74 -1.88 7.04
N LYS A 15 -9.66 -1.31 5.83
CA LYS A 15 -8.67 -0.25 5.51
C LYS A 15 -9.34 0.94 4.88
N GLY A 16 -10.09 0.73 3.80
CA GLY A 16 -10.76 1.80 3.06
C GLY A 16 -11.69 2.63 3.94
N GLU A 17 -12.71 2.00 4.51
CA GLU A 17 -13.73 2.67 5.36
C GLU A 17 -13.09 3.32 6.59
N VAL A 18 -12.20 2.59 7.29
CA VAL A 18 -11.52 3.08 8.48
C VAL A 18 -10.68 4.32 8.18
N LEU A 19 -9.89 4.31 7.10
CA LEU A 19 -9.07 5.46 6.72
C LEU A 19 -9.92 6.65 6.28
N GLN A 20 -11.06 6.42 5.63
CA GLN A 20 -11.97 7.52 5.25
C GLN A 20 -12.65 8.15 6.46
N ALA A 21 -13.16 7.33 7.39
CA ALA A 21 -13.73 7.82 8.64
C ALA A 21 -12.69 8.63 9.44
N PHE A 22 -11.46 8.12 9.53
CA PHE A 22 -10.36 8.81 10.19
C PHE A 22 -9.99 10.15 9.52
N LYS A 23 -9.94 10.19 8.19
CA LYS A 23 -9.72 11.43 7.44
C LYS A 23 -10.83 12.45 7.68
N GLN A 24 -12.09 12.04 7.64
CA GLN A 24 -13.23 12.92 7.90
C GLN A 24 -13.16 13.48 9.33
N GLN A 25 -12.81 12.65 10.32
CA GLN A 25 -12.66 13.10 11.70
C GLN A 25 -11.54 14.14 11.87
N LEU A 26 -10.39 13.93 11.21
CA LEU A 26 -9.24 14.83 11.33
C LEU A 26 -9.39 16.13 10.56
N PHE A 27 -9.95 16.06 9.36
CA PHE A 27 -9.89 17.16 8.40
C PHE A 27 -11.26 17.78 8.10
N GLY A 28 -12.35 17.10 8.45
CA GLY A 28 -13.71 17.54 8.12
C GLY A 28 -13.85 17.85 6.63
N ASP A 29 -14.39 19.02 6.33
CA ASP A 29 -14.62 19.47 4.95
C ASP A 29 -13.43 20.24 4.34
N ARG A 30 -12.27 20.25 5.00
CA ARG A 30 -11.08 20.94 4.48
C ARG A 30 -10.58 20.24 3.22
N LEU A 31 -10.10 21.04 2.27
CA LEU A 31 -9.34 20.53 1.15
C LEU A 31 -8.00 19.95 1.64
N VAL A 32 -7.79 18.66 1.40
CA VAL A 32 -6.56 17.96 1.81
C VAL A 32 -5.85 17.32 0.63
N VAL A 33 -4.52 17.25 0.73
CA VAL A 33 -3.69 16.51 -0.22
C VAL A 33 -3.28 15.18 0.40
N SER A 34 -3.69 14.07 -0.21
CA SER A 34 -3.27 12.72 0.14
C SER A 34 -2.06 12.32 -0.70
N LEU A 35 -0.92 12.05 -0.07
CA LEU A 35 0.27 11.55 -0.76
C LEU A 35 0.33 10.03 -0.68
N ILE A 36 0.42 9.37 -1.83
CA ILE A 36 0.50 7.91 -1.95
C ILE A 36 1.80 7.54 -2.64
N GLN A 37 2.53 6.61 -2.03
CA GLN A 37 3.89 6.23 -2.39
C GLN A 37 3.92 4.98 -3.29
N TYR A 38 3.01 4.90 -4.26
CA TYR A 38 3.13 3.90 -5.33
C TYR A 38 4.33 4.26 -6.21
N ASN A 39 5.15 3.26 -6.54
CA ASN A 39 6.25 3.42 -7.50
C ASN A 39 5.73 3.30 -8.94
N ALA A 40 6.58 3.67 -9.91
CA ALA A 40 6.25 3.66 -11.32
C ALA A 40 5.91 2.25 -11.85
N ASP A 41 6.33 1.18 -11.18
CA ASP A 41 6.03 -0.21 -11.57
C ASP A 41 4.62 -0.66 -11.10
N GLU A 42 3.92 0.17 -10.33
CA GLU A 42 2.61 -0.13 -9.72
C GLU A 42 1.44 0.56 -10.43
N LEU A 43 1.52 0.79 -11.74
CA LEU A 43 0.48 1.50 -12.51
C LEU A 43 -0.93 0.92 -12.34
N LYS A 44 -1.07 -0.42 -12.27
CA LYS A 44 -2.38 -1.05 -12.01
C LYS A 44 -3.00 -0.65 -10.66
N ARG A 45 -2.17 -0.36 -9.65
CA ARG A 45 -2.65 0.13 -8.33
C ARG A 45 -2.97 1.60 -8.39
N LEU A 46 -2.23 2.38 -9.17
CA LEU A 46 -2.53 3.78 -9.45
C LEU A 46 -3.91 3.93 -10.11
N ASP A 47 -4.22 3.11 -11.11
CA ASP A 47 -5.51 3.17 -11.81
C ASP A 47 -6.67 2.92 -10.84
N LYS A 48 -6.57 1.87 -10.02
CA LYS A 48 -7.55 1.61 -8.96
C LYS A 48 -7.64 2.73 -7.93
N ALA A 49 -6.50 3.31 -7.54
CA ALA A 49 -6.50 4.44 -6.61
C ALA A 49 -7.16 5.69 -7.19
N ARG A 50 -7.09 5.91 -8.51
CA ARG A 50 -7.82 6.99 -9.18
C ARG A 50 -9.32 6.70 -9.22
N GLU A 51 -9.71 5.46 -9.49
CA GLU A 51 -11.11 5.02 -9.47
C GLU A 51 -11.74 5.21 -8.08
N TYR A 52 -11.08 4.75 -7.02
CA TYR A 52 -11.57 4.89 -5.64
C TYR A 52 -11.30 6.26 -5.01
N GLY A 53 -10.27 6.96 -5.48
CA GLY A 53 -9.83 8.26 -4.94
C GLY A 53 -10.46 9.48 -5.59
N GLY A 54 -11.10 9.31 -6.75
CA GLY A 54 -11.81 10.38 -7.48
C GLY A 54 -13.14 10.80 -6.84
N ASN A 55 -13.64 10.07 -5.85
CA ASN A 55 -15.00 10.27 -5.31
C ASN A 55 -15.06 11.15 -4.04
N HIS A 56 -14.05 11.97 -3.76
CA HIS A 56 -14.12 12.94 -2.65
C HIS A 56 -13.86 14.37 -3.15
N PRO A 57 -14.85 15.28 -3.04
CA PRO A 57 -14.72 16.66 -3.54
C PRO A 57 -13.62 17.45 -2.82
N ASN A 58 -13.29 17.09 -1.58
CA ASN A 58 -12.32 17.80 -0.73
C ASN A 58 -10.96 17.09 -0.63
N MET A 59 -10.64 16.14 -1.52
CA MET A 59 -9.36 15.41 -1.46
C MET A 59 -8.66 15.34 -2.81
N VAL A 60 -7.43 15.84 -2.86
CA VAL A 60 -6.53 15.68 -4.00
C VAL A 60 -5.53 14.59 -3.70
N THR A 61 -5.48 13.55 -4.51
CA THR A 61 -4.48 12.46 -4.35
C THR A 61 -3.31 12.65 -5.31
N ARG A 62 -2.09 12.60 -4.80
CA ARG A 62 -0.84 12.70 -5.57
C ARG A 62 0.01 11.45 -5.42
N PHE A 63 0.85 11.18 -6.43
CA PHE A 63 1.67 9.97 -6.49
C PHE A 63 3.13 10.33 -6.81
N PRO A 64 3.88 10.91 -5.85
CA PRO A 64 5.18 11.51 -6.12
C PRO A 64 6.21 10.57 -6.79
N PRO A 65 6.34 9.28 -6.40
CA PRO A 65 7.30 8.41 -7.07
C PRO A 65 6.92 8.10 -8.53
N VAL A 66 5.62 7.96 -8.84
CA VAL A 66 5.14 7.83 -10.22
C VAL A 66 5.45 9.10 -11.03
N GLU A 67 5.15 10.28 -10.47
CA GLU A 67 5.41 11.58 -11.10
C GLU A 67 6.89 11.77 -11.44
N ARG A 68 7.79 11.20 -10.61
CA ARG A 68 9.24 11.21 -10.79
C ARG A 68 9.79 10.00 -11.55
N ARG A 69 8.92 9.10 -12.04
CA ARG A 69 9.28 7.85 -12.75
C ARG A 69 10.25 6.96 -11.96
N LEU A 70 10.11 6.92 -10.63
CA LEU A 70 10.94 6.09 -9.76
C LEU A 70 10.35 4.68 -9.69
N GLY A 71 11.14 3.69 -10.13
CA GLY A 71 10.78 2.28 -10.05
C GLY A 71 10.92 1.74 -8.62
N ARG A 72 10.58 0.47 -8.42
CA ARG A 72 10.68 -0.21 -7.12
C ARG A 72 12.08 -0.10 -6.54
N ALA A 73 13.12 -0.41 -7.32
CA ALA A 73 14.49 -0.39 -6.85
C ALA A 73 14.92 1.01 -6.35
N ASP A 74 14.52 2.06 -7.06
CA ASP A 74 14.79 3.44 -6.65
C ASP A 74 14.09 3.77 -5.33
N THR A 75 12.81 3.41 -5.22
CA THR A 75 12.02 3.70 -4.02
C THR A 75 12.50 2.92 -2.80
N GLU A 76 12.85 1.64 -2.93
CA GLU A 76 13.39 0.82 -1.85
C GLU A 76 14.76 1.37 -1.40
N ARG A 77 15.63 1.74 -2.34
CA ARG A 77 16.92 2.39 -2.04
C ARG A 77 16.75 3.72 -1.30
N ILE A 78 15.89 4.61 -1.81
CA ILE A 78 15.63 5.92 -1.18
C ILE A 78 15.07 5.71 0.23
N ALA A 79 14.11 4.80 0.40
CA ALA A 79 13.54 4.50 1.71
C ALA A 79 14.61 4.02 2.70
N SER A 80 15.48 3.11 2.27
CA SER A 80 16.57 2.63 3.13
C SER A 80 17.60 3.69 3.48
N THR A 81 17.99 4.52 2.51
CA THR A 81 18.94 5.62 2.76
C THR A 81 18.36 6.65 3.73
N VAL A 82 17.07 6.99 3.60
CA VAL A 82 16.43 7.98 4.47
C VAL A 82 16.16 7.43 5.86
N ALA A 83 15.73 6.17 5.98
CA ALA A 83 15.43 5.54 7.26
C ALA A 83 16.68 5.09 8.04
N GLY A 84 17.81 4.89 7.34
CA GLY A 84 19.01 4.30 7.94
C GLY A 84 18.91 2.77 8.14
N GLU A 85 17.87 2.13 7.60
CA GLU A 85 17.56 0.71 7.80
C GLU A 85 17.14 0.04 6.49
N PRO A 86 17.32 -1.29 6.34
CA PRO A 86 16.83 -2.02 5.16
C PRO A 86 15.31 -1.88 4.98
N TYR A 87 14.87 -1.75 3.73
CA TYR A 87 13.45 -1.67 3.42
C TYR A 87 12.75 -3.00 3.71
N GLU A 88 11.71 -2.95 4.53
CA GLU A 88 10.85 -4.11 4.79
C GLU A 88 9.43 -3.90 4.27
N ARG A 89 8.89 -4.94 3.65
CA ARG A 89 7.51 -4.93 3.18
C ARG A 89 6.56 -5.24 4.33
N SER A 90 5.64 -4.30 4.59
CA SER A 90 4.50 -4.53 5.48
C SER A 90 3.25 -4.96 4.71
N ALA A 91 2.71 -6.13 5.08
CA ALA A 91 1.45 -6.67 4.60
C ALA A 91 0.60 -7.20 5.76
N CYS A 92 -0.72 -7.30 5.56
CA CYS A 92 -1.61 -7.90 6.54
C CYS A 92 -1.31 -9.41 6.65
N LEU A 93 -1.21 -9.93 7.87
CA LEU A 93 -0.97 -11.35 8.18
C LEU A 93 -1.97 -12.31 7.51
N ILE A 94 -3.21 -11.86 7.30
CA ILE A 94 -4.33 -12.67 6.77
C ILE A 94 -4.37 -12.62 5.23
N SER A 95 -3.53 -11.82 4.57
CA SER A 95 -3.58 -11.71 3.11
C SER A 95 -3.08 -13.00 2.43
N PRO A 96 -3.76 -13.54 1.40
CA PRO A 96 -3.30 -14.75 0.72
C PRO A 96 -1.98 -14.59 -0.06
N VAL A 97 -1.38 -13.39 -0.06
CA VAL A 97 -0.07 -13.11 -0.69
C VAL A 97 1.12 -13.61 0.16
N TRP A 98 0.86 -14.20 1.33
CA TRP A 98 1.86 -14.84 2.22
C TRP A 98 2.55 -16.10 1.64
N GLY A 99 2.43 -16.35 0.34
CA GLY A 99 3.16 -17.42 -0.36
C GLY A 99 4.49 -17.00 -1.00
N VAL A 100 4.81 -15.70 -1.15
CA VAL A 100 6.03 -15.28 -1.89
C VAL A 100 6.67 -14.04 -1.25
N GLY A 101 7.41 -14.24 -0.16
CA GLY A 101 8.13 -13.15 0.50
C GLY A 101 8.83 -13.57 1.79
N ARG A 102 9.89 -14.38 1.65
CA ARG A 102 11.03 -14.56 2.57
C ARG A 102 10.78 -14.12 4.03
N GLN A 103 10.37 -15.05 4.90
CA GLN A 103 10.62 -14.91 6.33
C GLN A 103 12.14 -15.08 6.55
N PRO A 104 12.86 -14.08 7.09
CA PRO A 104 14.18 -14.35 7.64
C PRO A 104 13.96 -15.16 8.92
N GLY A 105 14.33 -16.44 8.90
CA GLY A 105 14.37 -17.27 10.11
C GLY A 105 13.53 -18.56 10.14
N ARG A 106 12.84 -18.96 9.06
CA ARG A 106 12.30 -20.33 8.95
C ARG A 106 13.11 -21.15 7.95
N ASN A 107 13.97 -22.00 8.49
CA ASN A 107 14.59 -23.11 7.79
C ASN A 107 13.52 -23.92 7.04
N ALA A 108 13.85 -24.32 5.81
CA ALA A 108 13.03 -25.19 4.97
C ALA A 108 12.96 -26.64 5.54
N PRO A 109 12.28 -27.57 4.85
CA PRO A 109 10.90 -27.96 5.05
C PRO A 109 10.80 -29.30 5.80
N ALA A 110 9.80 -29.44 6.67
CA ALA A 110 9.33 -30.75 7.08
C ALA A 110 8.09 -31.10 6.25
N SER A 111 8.23 -32.11 5.41
CA SER A 111 7.17 -32.91 4.81
C SER A 111 5.97 -33.11 5.73
N LEU A 112 4.76 -33.10 5.16
CA LEU A 112 3.52 -33.81 5.56
C LEU A 112 2.40 -33.09 4.79
N GLY A 113 1.57 -33.69 3.96
CA GLY A 113 1.05 -35.05 3.90
C GLY A 113 -0.37 -34.85 3.36
N ARG A 114 -0.74 -35.58 2.30
CA ARG A 114 -2.11 -35.59 1.77
C ARG A 114 -3.05 -36.03 2.89
N TYR A 115 -4.17 -35.34 3.08
CA TYR A 115 -5.56 -35.79 2.93
C TYR A 115 -6.50 -34.62 3.25
#